data_AF-A0A534N4P5-F1
#
_entry.id   AF-A0A534N4P5-F1
#
_cell.length_a   1.000
_cell.length_b   1.000
_cell.length_c   1.000
_cell.angle_alpha   90.00
_cell.angle_beta   90.00
_cell.angle_gamma   90.00
#
_symmetry.space_group_name_H-M   'P 1'
#
loop_
_entity.id
_entity.type
_entity.pdbx_description
1 polymer ?
#
loop_
_entity_poly.entity_id
_entity_poly.type
_entity_poly.pdbx_seq_one_letter_code
_entity_poly.pdbx_strand_id
1 'polypeptide(L)'
;MAMAIEHFIEASERPVVLMDGFEYLVSHNDFGSVLALVHDLNESVAIHESILIVPFDPSAFNEREIALIRREVRLIGPMAEEFGQVAKIST
;
A
#
# COMPACT_ATOMS: atom_id res chain seq x y z
N MET A 1 -9.11 -11.80 -8.38
CA MET A 1 -8.70 -11.54 -6.98
C MET A 1 -9.20 -10.17 -6.53
N ALA A 2 -9.01 -9.09 -7.32
CA ALA A 2 -9.59 -7.77 -7.05
C ALA A 2 -11.10 -7.77 -6.73
N MET A 3 -11.93 -8.44 -7.56
CA MET A 3 -13.39 -8.48 -7.36
C MET A 3 -13.88 -8.98 -6.00
N ALA A 4 -13.12 -9.84 -5.31
CA ALA A 4 -13.53 -10.36 -3.99
C ALA A 4 -13.26 -9.35 -2.87
N ILE A 5 -12.19 -8.55 -3.01
CA ILE A 5 -11.82 -7.49 -2.06
C ILE A 5 -12.78 -6.32 -2.23
N GLU A 6 -13.04 -5.90 -3.47
CA GLU A 6 -14.03 -4.86 -3.79
C GLU A 6 -15.41 -5.21 -3.24
N HIS A 7 -15.88 -6.45 -3.44
CA HIS A 7 -17.16 -6.88 -2.92
C HIS A 7 -17.25 -6.88 -1.39
N PHE A 8 -16.15 -7.23 -0.69
CA PHE A 8 -16.10 -7.14 0.78
C PHE A 8 -16.14 -5.70 1.28
N ILE A 9 -15.47 -4.79 0.55
CA ILE A 9 -15.47 -3.36 0.83
C ILE A 9 -16.88 -2.77 0.66
N GLU A 10 -17.60 -3.16 -0.40
CA GLU A 10 -18.96 -2.67 -0.67
C GLU A 10 -20.01 -3.20 0.31
N ALA A 11 -19.84 -4.42 0.82
CA ALA A 11 -20.84 -5.10 1.64
C ALA A 11 -20.80 -4.76 3.14
N SER A 12 -19.84 -3.95 3.59
CA SER A 12 -19.56 -3.73 5.02
C SER A 12 -19.53 -2.25 5.39
N GLU A 13 -20.03 -1.87 6.57
CA GLU A 13 -19.77 -0.54 7.12
C GLU A 13 -18.35 -0.49 7.71
N ARG A 14 -17.48 0.37 7.16
CA ARG A 14 -16.07 0.57 7.59
C ARG A 14 -15.20 -0.70 7.56
N PRO A 15 -15.06 -1.37 6.42
CA PRO A 15 -14.27 -2.58 6.31
C PRO A 15 -12.77 -2.31 6.55
N VAL A 16 -12.13 -3.25 7.24
CA VAL A 16 -10.68 -3.29 7.41
C VAL A 16 -10.14 -4.47 6.60
N VAL A 17 -9.26 -4.18 5.65
CA VAL A 17 -8.62 -5.15 4.77
C VAL A 17 -7.14 -5.24 5.15
N LEU A 18 -6.66 -6.44 5.44
CA LEU A 18 -5.23 -6.72 5.59
C LEU A 18 -4.75 -7.46 4.34
N MET A 19 -3.87 -6.82 3.56
CA MET A 19 -3.19 -7.46 2.44
C MET A 19 -1.79 -7.87 2.89
N ASP A 20 -1.62 -9.16 3.18
CA ASP A 20 -0.31 -9.73 3.50
C ASP A 20 0.39 -10.30 2.25
N GLY A 21 1.72 -10.35 2.27
CA GLY A 21 2.53 -10.90 1.17
C GLY A 21 2.72 -9.95 -0.01
N PHE A 22 2.82 -8.65 0.23
CA PHE A 22 3.08 -7.66 -0.82
C PHE A 22 4.39 -7.96 -1.59
N GLU A 23 5.44 -8.38 -0.89
CA GLU A 23 6.72 -8.83 -1.44
C GLU A 23 6.56 -10.06 -2.33
N TYR A 24 5.65 -10.96 -1.96
CA TYR A 24 5.34 -12.14 -2.75
C TYR A 24 4.69 -11.74 -4.09
N LEU A 25 3.75 -10.80 -4.05
CA LEU A 25 3.12 -10.29 -5.27
C LEU A 25 4.15 -9.63 -6.19
N VAL A 26 5.05 -8.79 -5.67
CA VAL A 26 6.08 -8.14 -6.49
C VAL A 26 7.14 -9.11 -7.00
N SER A 27 7.51 -10.15 -6.23
CA SER A 27 8.48 -11.15 -6.71
C SER A 27 7.95 -12.06 -7.82
N HIS A 28 6.62 -12.18 -7.94
CA HIS A 28 5.96 -13.05 -8.93
C HIS A 28 5.29 -12.29 -10.08
N ASN A 29 5.29 -10.95 -10.05
CA ASN A 29 4.65 -10.11 -11.06
C ASN A 29 5.52 -8.89 -11.36
N ASP A 30 5.26 -8.22 -12.48
CA ASP A 30 5.90 -6.93 -12.76
C ASP A 30 5.51 -5.89 -11.68
N PHE A 31 6.51 -5.23 -11.09
CA PHE A 31 6.31 -4.23 -10.02
C PHE A 31 5.25 -3.18 -10.38
N GLY A 32 5.27 -2.69 -11.63
CA GLY A 32 4.30 -1.69 -12.10
C GLY A 32 2.85 -2.18 -12.06
N SER A 33 2.60 -3.46 -12.33
CA SER A 33 1.27 -4.05 -12.26
C SER A 33 0.78 -4.17 -10.81
N VAL A 34 1.67 -4.52 -9.90
CA VAL A 34 1.34 -4.58 -8.46
C VAL A 34 1.10 -3.17 -7.90
N LEU A 35 1.89 -2.19 -8.32
CA LEU A 35 1.70 -0.79 -7.93
C LEU A 35 0.36 -0.24 -8.42
N ALA A 36 -0.04 -0.55 -9.66
CA ALA A 36 -1.35 -0.18 -10.19
C ALA A 36 -2.49 -0.83 -9.38
N LEU A 37 -2.34 -2.09 -8.97
CA LEU A 37 -3.32 -2.75 -8.09
C LEU A 37 -3.45 -2.04 -6.74
N VAL A 38 -2.33 -1.63 -6.12
CA VAL A 38 -2.36 -0.87 -4.86
C VAL A 38 -3.06 0.47 -5.05
N HIS A 39 -2.81 1.13 -6.17
CA HIS A 39 -3.47 2.38 -6.51
C HIS A 39 -4.99 2.23 -6.59
N ASP A 40 -5.47 1.24 -7.37
CA ASP A 40 -6.90 0.97 -7.54
C ASP A 40 -7.58 0.64 -6.20
N LEU A 41 -6.90 -0.14 -5.34
CA LEU A 41 -7.41 -0.46 -4.00
C LEU A 41 -7.45 0.76 -3.09
N ASN A 42 -6.46 1.64 -3.17
CA ASN A 42 -6.43 2.87 -2.39
C ASN A 42 -7.57 3.83 -2.79
N GLU A 43 -7.88 3.92 -4.09
CA GLU A 43 -9.06 4.66 -4.56
C GLU A 43 -10.36 4.07 -4.00
N SER A 44 -10.52 2.74 -4.03
CA SER A 44 -11.68 2.07 -3.43
C SER A 44 -11.80 2.36 -1.93
N VAL A 45 -10.70 2.24 -1.20
CA VAL A 45 -10.65 2.52 0.25
C VAL A 45 -11.07 3.95 0.58
N ALA A 46 -10.62 4.92 -0.24
CA ALA A 46 -10.97 6.33 -0.09
C ALA A 46 -12.46 6.60 -0.34
N ILE A 47 -13.07 5.92 -1.31
CA ILE A 47 -14.50 6.04 -1.64
C ILE A 47 -15.38 5.46 -0.52
N HIS A 48 -14.96 4.36 0.10
CA HIS A 48 -15.78 3.57 1.02
C HIS A 48 -15.45 3.75 2.51
N GLU A 49 -14.71 4.81 2.88
CA GLU A 49 -14.24 5.06 4.27
C GLU A 49 -13.64 3.80 4.94
N SER A 50 -12.94 3.00 4.15
CA SER A 50 -12.38 1.72 4.58
C SER A 50 -10.96 1.91 5.11
N ILE A 51 -10.36 0.84 5.61
CA ILE A 51 -8.93 0.84 6.00
C ILE A 51 -8.25 -0.33 5.28
N LEU A 52 -7.22 -0.05 4.50
CA LEU A 52 -6.31 -1.06 3.96
C LEU A 52 -4.99 -1.00 4.72
N ILE A 53 -4.58 -2.14 5.25
CA ILE A 53 -3.29 -2.35 5.92
C ILE A 53 -2.47 -3.28 5.04
N VAL A 54 -1.23 -2.88 4.73
CA VAL A 54 -0.28 -3.68 3.95
C VAL A 54 1.00 -3.78 4.77
N PRO A 55 1.36 -4.95 5.33
CA PRO A 55 2.69 -5.18 5.87
C PRO A 55 3.72 -4.98 4.76
N PHE A 56 4.83 -4.34 5.10
CA PHE A 56 5.84 -3.94 4.13
C PHE A 56 7.24 -4.07 4.73
N ASP A 57 8.06 -4.93 4.14
CA ASP A 57 9.50 -5.03 4.41
C ASP A 57 10.28 -4.25 3.35
N PRO A 58 10.84 -3.07 3.68
CA PRO A 58 11.60 -2.26 2.72
C PRO A 58 12.86 -2.97 2.21
N SER A 59 13.39 -3.98 2.91
CA SER A 59 14.61 -4.68 2.48
C SER A 59 14.40 -5.55 1.23
N ALA A 60 13.14 -5.85 0.88
CA ALA A 60 12.77 -6.61 -0.31
C ALA A 60 12.72 -5.76 -1.59
N PHE A 61 12.87 -4.44 -1.50
CA PHE A 61 12.69 -3.50 -2.62
C PHE A 61 13.90 -2.59 -2.80
N ASN A 62 14.10 -2.09 -4.02
CA ASN A 62 15.10 -1.06 -4.26
C ASN A 62 14.58 0.35 -3.89
N GLU A 63 15.49 1.32 -3.75
CA GLU A 63 15.14 2.69 -3.34
C GLU A 63 14.08 3.35 -4.23
N ARG A 64 14.11 3.08 -5.54
CA ARG A 64 13.14 3.62 -6.50
C ARG A 64 11.75 3.03 -6.27
N GLU A 65 11.65 1.73 -6.09
CA GLU A 65 10.39 1.03 -5.79
C GLU A 65 9.79 1.52 -4.47
N ILE A 66 10.61 1.62 -3.42
CA ILE A 66 10.18 2.17 -2.13
C ILE A 66 9.62 3.59 -2.28
N ALA A 67 10.29 4.44 -3.06
CA ALA A 67 9.83 5.82 -3.29
C ALA A 67 8.49 5.88 -4.05
N LEU A 68 8.24 4.92 -4.95
CA LEU A 68 6.97 4.83 -5.67
C LEU A 68 5.84 4.31 -4.77
N ILE A 69 6.07 3.23 -4.02
CA ILE A 69 5.07 2.68 -3.07
C ILE A 69 4.65 3.75 -2.06
N ARG A 70 5.60 4.53 -1.55
CA ARG A 70 5.34 5.63 -0.60
C ARG A 70 4.40 6.72 -1.11
N ARG A 71 4.25 6.87 -2.42
CA ARG A 71 3.29 7.82 -2.98
C ARG A 71 1.86 7.30 -2.92
N GLU A 72 1.71 5.98 -2.91
CA GLU A 72 0.41 5.30 -2.91
C GLU A 72 -0.08 4.99 -1.49
N VAL A 73 0.81 4.88 -0.49
CA VAL A 73 0.45 4.46 0.87
C VAL A 73 0.77 5.51 1.93
N ARG A 74 -0.03 5.52 3.00
CA ARG A 74 0.31 6.23 4.24
C ARG A 74 1.03 5.28 5.19
N LEU A 75 2.22 5.65 5.62
CA LEU A 75 2.95 4.89 6.64
C LEU A 75 2.36 5.11 8.03
N ILE A 76 2.36 4.04 8.83
CA ILE A 76 1.89 4.02 10.21
C ILE A 76 2.99 3.44 11.09
N GLY A 77 3.12 3.93 12.33
CA GLY A 77 4.07 3.41 13.31
C GLY A 77 5.50 3.96 13.15
N PRO A 78 6.53 3.25 13.67
CA PRO A 78 7.92 3.74 13.75
C PRO A 78 8.51 4.16 12.39
N MET A 79 8.09 3.50 11.31
CA MET A 79 8.50 3.82 9.94
C MET A 79 8.01 5.19 9.45
N ALA A 80 6.97 5.77 10.06
CA ALA A 80 6.56 7.15 9.75
C ALA A 80 7.58 8.16 10.29
N GLU A 81 8.23 7.86 11.43
CA GLU A 81 9.18 8.75 12.10
C GLU A 81 10.58 8.69 11.46
N GLU A 82 11.07 7.48 11.18
CA GLU A 82 12.40 7.26 10.57
C GLU A 82 12.51 7.89 9.19
N PHE A 83 11.45 7.81 8.38
CA PHE A 83 11.49 8.28 7.00
C PHE A 83 10.87 9.69 6.82
N GLY A 84 10.14 10.21 7.81
CA GLY A 84 9.68 11.60 7.82
C GLY A 84 10.82 12.62 7.92
N GLN A 85 11.99 12.20 8.44
CA GLN A 85 13.19 13.03 8.49
C GLN A 85 13.88 13.17 7.11
N VAL A 86 13.79 12.16 6.25
CA VAL A 86 14.41 12.17 4.90
C VAL A 86 13.77 13.23 3.99
N ALA A 87 12.46 13.50 4.15
CA ALA A 87 11.75 14.50 3.35
C ALA A 87 12.04 15.96 3.74
N LYS A 88 12.72 16.23 4.87
CA LYS A 88 12.98 17.59 5.37
C LYS A 88 14.37 18.14 5.02
N ILE A 89 15.22 17.40 4.31
CA ILE A 89 16.61 17.78 4.03
C ILE A 89 16.78 18.52 2.68
N SER A 90 15.68 18.93 2.04
CA SER A 90 15.72 19.74 0.82
C SER A 90 14.92 21.03 1.04
N THR A 91 15.54 21.99 1.73
CA THR A 91 15.19 23.41 1.71
C THR A 91 16.38 24.17 1.17
#